data_AF-A0A949U1J5-F1
#
_entry.id   AF-A0A949U1J5-F1
#
_cell.length_a   1.000
_cell.length_b   1.000
_cell.length_c   1.000
_cell.angle_alpha   90.00
_cell.angle_beta   90.00
_cell.angle_gamma   90.00
#
_symmetry.space_group_name_H-M   'P 1'
#
loop_
_entity.id
_entity.type
_entity.pdbx_description
1 polymer ?
#
loop_
_entity_poly.entity_id
_entity_poly.type
_entity_poly.pdbx_seq_one_letter_code
_entity_poly.pdbx_strand_id
1 'polypeptide(L)'
;MTVRTAAFFAAAVLLASSGVASADRGHHSGGSGARFHSGPHFAPHFHAAPRIIIGGGFAPLYYPPYYYYPPPAYYAPPRYLYYCPAFGAYYPQVQQCPGGWQAIPS
;
A
#
# COMPACT_ATOMS: atom_id res chain seq x y z
N MET A 1 -35.34 34.99 -18.58
CA MET A 1 -34.74 34.16 -17.52
C MET A 1 -34.63 35.00 -16.26
N THR A 2 -35.46 34.70 -15.28
CA THR A 2 -35.68 35.51 -14.07
C THR A 2 -34.53 35.35 -13.08
N VAL A 3 -34.02 36.43 -12.48
CA VAL A 3 -32.90 36.47 -11.51
C VAL A 3 -32.97 35.37 -10.43
N ARG A 4 -34.18 34.96 -10.05
CA ARG A 4 -34.43 33.83 -9.15
C ARG A 4 -33.80 32.51 -9.61
N THR A 5 -33.86 32.16 -10.90
CA THR A 5 -33.29 30.91 -11.41
C THR A 5 -31.76 30.94 -11.35
N ALA A 6 -31.15 32.08 -11.65
CA ALA A 6 -29.69 32.24 -11.58
C ALA A 6 -29.15 32.05 -10.14
N ALA A 7 -29.89 32.54 -9.13
CA ALA A 7 -29.51 32.38 -7.73
C ALA A 7 -29.54 30.91 -7.28
N PHE A 8 -30.55 30.13 -7.70
CA PHE A 8 -30.63 28.70 -7.38
C PHE A 8 -29.49 27.90 -8.02
N PHE A 9 -29.15 28.20 -9.28
CA PHE A 9 -28.02 27.55 -9.95
C PHE A 9 -26.68 27.90 -9.29
N ALA A 10 -26.46 29.16 -8.92
CA ALA A 10 -25.22 29.57 -8.25
C ALA A 10 -25.07 28.90 -6.87
N ALA A 11 -26.15 28.80 -6.09
CA ALA A 11 -26.13 28.11 -4.80
C ALA A 11 -25.86 26.60 -4.94
N ALA A 12 -26.45 25.95 -5.95
CA ALA A 12 -26.23 24.53 -6.22
C ALA A 12 -24.77 24.23 -6.60
N VAL A 13 -24.15 25.11 -7.40
CA VAL A 13 -22.73 24.96 -7.79
C VAL A 13 -21.79 25.17 -6.60
N LEU A 14 -22.06 26.13 -5.72
CA LEU A 14 -21.27 26.36 -4.51
C LEU A 14 -21.37 25.21 -3.50
N LEU A 15 -22.55 24.57 -3.40
CA LEU A 15 -22.74 23.41 -2.52
C LEU A 15 -22.09 22.15 -3.09
N ALA A 16 -22.02 22.01 -4.41
CA ALA A 16 -21.31 20.90 -5.05
C ALA A 16 -19.79 21.02 -4.94
N SER A 17 -19.25 22.24 -4.76
CA SER A 17 -17.81 22.50 -4.67
C SER A 17 -17.25 22.50 -3.26
N SER A 18 -18.08 22.36 -2.21
CA SER A 18 -17.60 22.16 -0.85
C SER A 18 -17.07 20.74 -0.67
N GLY A 19 -15.77 20.57 -0.97
CA GLY A 19 -15.03 19.33 -0.74
C GLY A 19 -14.92 18.97 0.75
N VAL A 20 -14.87 17.66 1.02
CA VAL A 20 -14.65 17.10 2.35
C VAL A 20 -13.25 17.43 2.86
N ALA A 21 -13.15 18.17 3.96
CA ALA A 21 -11.91 18.29 4.71
C ALA A 21 -11.73 17.03 5.56
N SER A 22 -10.83 16.13 5.14
CA SER A 22 -10.40 15.01 5.99
C SER A 22 -9.31 15.51 6.95
N ALA A 23 -9.65 15.58 8.23
CA ALA A 23 -8.67 15.75 9.29
C ALA A 23 -8.32 14.36 9.84
N ASP A 24 -7.25 13.76 9.33
CA ASP A 24 -6.63 12.59 9.97
C ASP A 24 -5.85 13.08 11.19
N ARG A 25 -6.45 12.98 12.37
CA ARG A 25 -5.73 13.15 13.63
C ARG A 25 -6.45 12.47 14.80
N GLY A 26 -5.85 11.39 15.30
CA GLY A 26 -6.30 10.74 16.52
C GLY A 26 -5.44 9.54 16.88
N HIS A 27 -4.16 9.77 17.19
CA HIS A 27 -3.32 8.77 17.84
C HIS A 27 -3.80 8.61 19.29
N HIS A 28 -4.60 7.58 19.56
CA HIS A 28 -5.02 7.22 20.91
C HIS A 28 -4.28 5.95 21.35
N SER A 29 -3.30 6.21 22.23
CA SER A 29 -2.64 5.26 23.10
C SER A 29 -3.65 4.56 24.01
N GLY A 30 -3.55 3.23 24.13
CA GLY A 30 -4.41 2.49 25.04
C GLY A 30 -4.03 1.02 25.19
N GLY A 31 -3.19 0.71 26.18
CA GLY A 31 -3.35 -0.47 27.02
C GLY A 31 -2.78 -1.80 26.51
N SER A 32 -1.48 -2.01 26.71
CA SER A 32 -0.85 -3.34 26.75
C SER A 32 -1.17 -4.03 28.09
N GLY A 33 -2.07 -5.01 28.08
CA GLY A 33 -2.28 -5.95 29.19
C GLY A 33 -1.41 -7.19 29.04
N ALA A 34 -0.09 -7.07 29.24
CA ALA A 34 0.81 -8.21 29.27
C ALA A 34 1.05 -8.66 30.72
N ARG A 35 0.74 -9.94 30.97
CA ARG A 35 1.03 -10.66 32.21
C ARG A 35 2.54 -10.65 32.46
N PHE A 36 2.98 -10.15 33.61
CA PHE A 36 4.38 -10.06 34.00
C PHE A 36 4.93 -11.45 34.36
N HIS A 37 5.93 -11.93 33.62
CA HIS A 37 6.87 -12.93 34.13
C HIS A 37 8.09 -12.20 34.72
N SER A 38 8.35 -12.54 35.98
CA SER A 38 9.41 -12.08 36.86
C SER A 38 10.81 -12.27 36.28
N GLY A 39 11.58 -11.18 36.22
CA GLY A 39 13.04 -11.17 36.06
C GLY A 39 13.64 -9.96 36.79
N PRO A 40 14.82 -10.08 37.42
CA PRO A 40 15.34 -9.04 38.29
C PRO A 40 15.82 -7.83 37.49
N HIS A 41 15.13 -6.70 37.64
CA HIS A 41 15.52 -5.42 37.06
C HIS A 41 16.59 -4.75 37.92
N PHE A 42 17.85 -4.85 37.50
CA PHE A 42 18.89 -3.90 37.92
C PHE A 42 19.36 -3.12 36.69
N ALA A 43 18.69 -2.00 36.42
CA ALA A 43 19.22 -1.04 35.46
C ALA A 43 18.87 0.39 35.89
N PRO A 44 19.85 1.24 36.23
CA PRO A 44 19.65 2.68 36.16
C PRO A 44 19.79 3.09 34.70
N HIS A 45 18.68 3.42 34.05
CA HIS A 45 18.65 4.01 32.72
C HIS A 45 18.67 5.55 32.84
N PHE A 46 19.68 6.19 32.26
CA PHE A 46 19.83 7.64 32.27
C PHE A 46 19.25 8.21 30.96
N HIS A 47 18.24 9.07 31.06
CA HIS A 47 17.77 9.89 29.93
C HIS A 47 18.53 11.22 29.91
N ALA A 48 19.20 11.48 28.79
CA ALA A 48 19.54 12.79 28.24
C ALA A 48 19.89 13.91 29.25
N ALA A 49 21.13 13.89 29.76
CA ALA A 49 21.85 15.09 30.19
C ALA A 49 23.36 14.78 30.09
N PRO A 50 24.23 15.76 29.77
CA PRO A 50 25.65 15.49 29.57
C PRO A 50 26.28 15.15 30.92
N ARG A 51 26.55 13.86 31.15
CA ARG A 51 27.33 13.40 32.30
C ARG A 51 28.73 13.05 31.80
N ILE A 52 29.72 13.79 32.28
CA ILE A 52 31.13 13.48 32.08
C ILE A 52 31.39 12.12 32.75
N ILE A 53 31.77 11.11 31.96
CA ILE A 53 32.19 9.80 32.45
C ILE A 53 33.70 9.73 32.31
N ILE A 54 34.44 9.94 33.40
CA ILE A 54 35.87 9.64 33.46
C ILE A 54 36.00 8.11 33.59
N GLY A 55 36.49 7.45 32.54
CA GLY A 55 36.88 6.03 32.58
C GLY A 55 35.90 5.01 31.98
N GLY A 56 34.95 5.41 31.13
CA GLY A 56 34.03 4.49 30.45
C GLY A 56 34.52 4.16 29.04
N GLY A 57 35.01 2.93 28.82
CA GLY A 57 35.55 2.46 27.55
C GLY A 57 34.66 2.69 26.34
N PHE A 58 35.28 3.06 25.23
CA PHE A 58 34.64 3.24 23.92
C PHE A 58 34.21 1.86 23.39
N ALA A 59 32.96 1.47 23.65
CA ALA A 59 32.40 0.27 23.01
C ALA A 59 32.07 0.62 21.55
N PRO A 60 32.65 -0.07 20.55
CA PRO A 60 32.27 0.16 19.17
C PRO A 60 30.83 -0.28 18.98
N LEU A 61 29.97 0.67 18.57
CA LEU A 61 28.60 0.40 18.19
C LEU A 61 28.60 -0.38 16.87
N TYR A 62 28.59 -1.71 16.96
CA TYR A 62 28.43 -2.57 15.80
C TYR A 62 26.99 -2.48 15.30
N TYR A 63 26.79 -1.75 14.20
CA TYR A 63 25.50 -1.71 13.51
C TYR A 63 25.48 -2.83 12.47
N PRO A 64 24.54 -3.80 12.54
CA PRO A 64 24.48 -4.85 11.54
C PRO A 64 24.14 -4.23 10.17
N PRO A 65 24.80 -4.69 9.09
CA PRO A 65 24.48 -4.23 7.76
C PRO A 65 23.02 -4.58 7.44
N TYR A 66 22.26 -3.60 6.98
CA TYR A 66 20.88 -3.81 6.56
C TYR A 66 20.86 -4.68 5.30
N TYR A 67 20.45 -5.94 5.45
CA TYR A 67 20.35 -6.86 4.34
C TYR A 67 19.02 -6.64 3.61
N TYR A 68 19.09 -6.04 2.43
CA TYR A 68 17.92 -5.85 1.57
C TYR A 68 17.64 -7.14 0.81
N TYR A 69 16.50 -7.78 1.10
CA TYR A 69 16.02 -8.89 0.29
C TYR A 69 15.39 -8.36 -1.00
N PRO A 70 15.83 -8.83 -2.18
CA PRO A 70 15.17 -8.47 -3.41
C PRO A 70 13.71 -9.00 -3.39
N PRO A 71 12.75 -8.25 -3.95
CA PRO A 71 11.38 -8.72 -4.06
C PRO A 71 11.30 -10.04 -4.83
N PRO A 72 10.36 -10.94 -4.49
CA PRO A 72 10.15 -12.16 -5.24
C PRO A 72 9.81 -11.84 -6.70
N ALA A 73 10.44 -12.57 -7.63
CA ALA A 73 10.12 -12.48 -9.05
C ALA A 73 8.81 -13.22 -9.32
N TYR A 74 7.79 -12.49 -9.77
CA TYR A 74 6.53 -13.07 -10.23
C TYR A 74 6.58 -13.23 -11.74
N TYR A 75 6.52 -14.48 -12.22
CA TYR A 75 6.32 -14.76 -13.64
C TYR A 75 4.84 -14.60 -13.97
N ALA A 76 4.54 -13.70 -14.91
CA ALA A 76 3.21 -13.64 -15.49
C ALA A 76 2.97 -14.88 -16.37
N PRO A 77 1.82 -15.56 -16.24
CA PRO A 77 1.49 -16.65 -17.14
C PRO A 77 1.32 -16.12 -18.58
N PRO A 78 1.71 -16.90 -19.60
CA PRO A 78 1.52 -16.52 -20.99
C PRO A 78 0.03 -16.36 -21.31
N ARG A 79 -0.31 -15.28 -22.03
CA ARG A 79 -1.65 -15.02 -22.54
C ARG A 79 -1.77 -15.52 -23.97
N TYR A 80 -2.88 -16.20 -24.27
CA TYR A 80 -3.13 -16.78 -25.59
C TYR A 80 -4.39 -16.18 -26.22
N LEU A 81 -4.32 -15.97 -27.54
CA LEU A 81 -5.46 -15.74 -28.41
C LEU A 81 -5.81 -17.05 -29.12
N TYR A 82 -7.09 -17.29 -29.35
CA TYR A 82 -7.55 -18.48 -30.05
C TYR A 82 -7.95 -18.10 -31.48
N TYR A 83 -7.22 -18.65 -32.45
CA TYR A 83 -7.47 -18.46 -33.87
C TYR A 83 -8.11 -19.71 -34.48
N CYS A 84 -9.12 -19.51 -35.32
CA CYS A 84 -9.77 -20.58 -36.05
C CYS A 84 -9.28 -20.59 -37.51
N PRO A 85 -8.45 -21.55 -37.93
CA PRO A 85 -7.95 -21.62 -39.30
C PRO A 85 -9.06 -21.84 -40.33
N ALA A 86 -10.11 -22.59 -39.98
CA ALA A 86 -11.21 -22.90 -40.88
C ALA A 86 -12.03 -21.67 -41.31
N PHE A 87 -12.13 -20.66 -40.44
CA PHE A 87 -12.90 -19.43 -40.70
C PHE A 87 -12.03 -18.18 -40.85
N GLY A 88 -10.72 -18.29 -40.64
CA GLY A 88 -9.80 -17.16 -40.75
C GLY A 88 -10.02 -16.05 -39.70
N ALA A 89 -10.53 -16.41 -38.52
CA ALA A 89 -10.99 -15.45 -37.52
C ALA A 89 -10.63 -15.86 -36.08
N TYR A 90 -10.66 -14.92 -35.14
CA TYR A 90 -10.35 -15.19 -33.73
C TYR A 90 -11.63 -15.43 -32.90
N TYR A 91 -11.46 -16.01 -31.72
CA TYR A 91 -12.51 -16.01 -30.70
C TYR A 91 -12.64 -14.58 -30.12
N PRO A 92 -13.85 -14.04 -29.90
CA PRO A 92 -15.17 -14.67 -30.01
C PRO A 92 -15.91 -14.41 -31.33
N GLN A 93 -15.25 -13.87 -32.37
CA GLN A 93 -15.91 -13.61 -33.65
C GLN A 93 -16.51 -14.88 -34.26
N VAL A 94 -15.89 -16.02 -33.94
CA VAL A 94 -16.45 -17.35 -34.19
C VAL A 94 -16.57 -18.09 -32.86
N GLN A 95 -17.74 -18.67 -32.58
CA GLN A 95 -17.95 -19.43 -31.33
C GLN A 95 -17.50 -20.89 -31.43
N GLN A 96 -17.52 -21.48 -32.64
CA GLN A 96 -17.18 -22.88 -32.87
C GLN A 96 -16.26 -23.00 -34.08
N CYS A 97 -15.12 -23.66 -33.92
CA CYS A 97 -14.16 -23.90 -35.00
C CYS A 97 -14.14 -25.39 -35.38
N PRO A 98 -14.69 -25.78 -36.54
CA PRO A 98 -14.48 -27.11 -37.11
C PRO A 98 -12.98 -27.34 -37.30
N GLY A 99 -12.44 -28.41 -36.71
CA GLY A 99 -11.00 -28.69 -36.71
C GLY A 99 -10.23 -28.16 -35.49
N GLY A 100 -10.89 -27.43 -34.60
CA GLY A 100 -10.31 -26.97 -33.34
C GLY A 100 -9.61 -25.61 -33.42
N TRP A 101 -9.28 -25.07 -32.25
CA TRP A 101 -8.66 -23.75 -32.10
C TRP A 101 -7.14 -23.85 -32.05
N GLN A 102 -6.46 -22.90 -32.69
CA GLN A 102 -5.02 -22.71 -32.56
C GLN A 102 -4.73 -21.62 -31.51
N ALA A 103 -3.95 -21.96 -30.49
CA ALA A 103 -3.49 -20.99 -29.49
C ALA A 103 -2.29 -20.20 -30.03
N ILE A 104 -2.43 -18.87 -30.08
CA ILE A 104 -1.41 -17.93 -30.53
C ILE A 104 -0.96 -17.10 -29.32
N PRO A 105 0.34 -17.04 -29.00
CA PRO A 105 0.86 -16.16 -27.96
C PRO A 105 0.51 -14.69 -28.24
N SER A 106 0.20 -13.91 -27.20
CA SER A 106 -0.10 -12.46 -27.28
C SER A 106 0.78 -11.60 -26.40
#